data_AF-A0A7L1SF72-F1
#
_entry.id   AF-A0A7L1SF72-F1
#
_cell.length_a   1.000
_cell.length_b   1.000
_cell.length_c   1.000
_cell.angle_alpha   90.00
_cell.angle_beta   90.00
_cell.angle_gamma   90.00
#
_symmetry.space_group_name_H-M   'P 1'
#
loop_
_entity.id
_entity.type
_entity.pdbx_description
1 polymer ?
#
loop_
_entity_poly.entity_id
_entity_poly.type
_entity_poly.pdbx_seq_one_letter_code
_entity_poly.pdbx_strand_id
1 'polypeptide(L)'
;MTSKLEQKETPQANGAVVPGDCLAGPEPSEFLGPDGVEVVVLESRANAKGVREEDALLENGSQSNESDDTSTERGPEPASPLKETSFSIGLQVLFPFLLAGFGTVAAGMVLDIVQHWDVFKYVTEVFILVPALLGLKGNLEMTLASRLSTAANIGQMDTPKELWKMITGNMALIQVQATVVGFLASLAAVVFGWIPDGHFSLAHAVLLCASSVATAFIASLVLGMIMIGVIIGSRKMGINPDNVATPIAASLGDLITLALLSGISWGLYKELESKAYVNPLVCAFFISLLPIWVIIAKRNSATREVLYSGWEPVIIAMAISSVGGLILDRTVSDPNFAGMAVFTPVINGVGGNLVAVQASRISTYLHMSGVPGDSPGAGPRRCPSPCSTFFSS
;
A
#
# COMPACT_ATOMS: atom_id res chain seq x y z
N MET A 1 -9.65 -11.43 -61.94
CA MET A 1 -10.73 -11.90 -62.85
C MET A 1 -11.39 -13.08 -62.14
N THR A 2 -12.62 -12.97 -61.58
CA THR A 2 -13.94 -13.07 -62.26
C THR A 2 -14.07 -14.41 -63.01
N SER A 3 -15.05 -15.29 -62.75
CA SER A 3 -16.50 -15.09 -62.52
C SER A 3 -17.08 -16.24 -61.63
N LYS A 4 -18.00 -16.01 -60.68
CA LYS A 4 -19.49 -16.06 -60.76
C LYS A 4 -20.11 -17.46 -60.99
N LEU A 5 -21.32 -17.82 -60.52
CA LEU A 5 -22.23 -17.41 -59.41
C LEU A 5 -23.45 -18.41 -59.43
N GLU A 6 -24.38 -18.29 -58.47
CA GLU A 6 -25.75 -18.88 -58.46
C GLU A 6 -25.86 -20.39 -58.11
N GLN A 7 -26.94 -20.96 -57.56
CA GLN A 7 -28.15 -20.54 -56.77
C GLN A 7 -28.78 -21.87 -56.23
N LYS A 8 -29.79 -21.97 -55.33
CA LYS A 8 -30.39 -21.20 -54.21
C LYS A 8 -31.71 -21.93 -53.89
N GLU A 9 -32.04 -22.28 -52.63
CA GLU A 9 -33.43 -22.15 -52.08
C GLU A 9 -33.64 -22.53 -50.60
N THR A 10 -34.52 -21.76 -49.97
CA THR A 10 -35.20 -22.00 -48.67
C THR A 10 -36.69 -22.26 -48.97
N PRO A 11 -37.42 -22.89 -48.05
CA PRO A 11 -38.65 -22.24 -47.58
C PRO A 11 -38.80 -22.17 -46.04
N GLN A 12 -39.87 -21.52 -45.61
CA GLN A 12 -40.10 -20.90 -44.30
C GLN A 12 -41.51 -21.26 -43.77
N ALA A 13 -41.72 -21.41 -42.45
CA ALA A 13 -42.85 -20.81 -41.67
C ALA A 13 -43.09 -21.38 -40.25
N ASN A 14 -43.05 -20.48 -39.26
CA ASN A 14 -43.98 -20.24 -38.13
C ASN A 14 -44.36 -21.34 -37.08
N GLY A 15 -44.26 -20.98 -35.78
CA GLY A 15 -44.97 -21.65 -34.67
C GLY A 15 -44.55 -21.19 -33.25
N ALA A 16 -45.50 -20.75 -32.42
CA ALA A 16 -45.32 -19.91 -31.22
C ALA A 16 -45.04 -20.61 -29.85
N VAL A 17 -44.37 -19.87 -28.95
CA VAL A 17 -44.62 -19.67 -27.48
C VAL A 17 -44.51 -20.84 -26.44
N VAL A 18 -43.89 -20.47 -25.30
CA VAL A 18 -43.58 -21.10 -23.97
C VAL A 18 -44.84 -21.43 -23.13
N PRO A 19 -44.84 -22.24 -22.01
CA PRO A 19 -43.77 -22.88 -21.22
C PRO A 19 -43.87 -24.42 -21.02
N GLY A 20 -42.89 -25.01 -20.31
CA GLY A 20 -43.00 -26.37 -19.77
C GLY A 20 -42.28 -26.55 -18.43
N ASP A 21 -43.03 -26.97 -17.41
CA ASP A 21 -42.52 -27.48 -16.13
C ASP A 21 -41.96 -28.91 -16.29
N CYS A 22 -40.87 -29.22 -15.58
CA CYS A 22 -40.45 -30.58 -15.19
C CYS A 22 -39.60 -30.46 -13.91
N LEU A 23 -40.10 -30.86 -12.74
CA LEU A 23 -40.20 -32.22 -12.20
C LEU A 23 -38.86 -32.79 -11.68
N ALA A 24 -38.94 -33.38 -10.49
CA ALA A 24 -37.81 -33.71 -9.63
C ALA A 24 -37.05 -35.00 -10.02
N GLY A 25 -35.79 -35.06 -9.58
CA GLY A 25 -34.90 -36.22 -9.62
C GLY A 25 -33.97 -36.21 -8.38
N PRO A 26 -33.41 -37.37 -7.98
CA PRO A 26 -33.30 -37.73 -6.56
C PRO A 26 -31.96 -37.38 -5.87
N GLU A 27 -31.99 -37.45 -4.53
CA GLU A 27 -30.79 -37.51 -3.66
C GLU A 27 -29.86 -38.67 -4.03
N PRO A 28 -28.59 -38.61 -3.58
CA PRO A 28 -28.17 -39.69 -2.68
C PRO A 28 -27.22 -39.30 -1.53
N SER A 29 -27.48 -39.94 -0.38
CA SER A 29 -26.54 -40.48 0.62
C SER A 29 -25.68 -39.53 1.48
N GLU A 30 -25.93 -39.61 2.79
CA GLU A 30 -25.03 -39.22 3.87
C GLU A 30 -23.67 -39.95 3.79
N PHE A 31 -22.59 -39.27 4.16
CA PHE A 31 -21.33 -39.90 4.53
C PHE A 31 -20.82 -39.34 5.85
N LEU A 32 -21.04 -40.09 6.93
CA LEU A 32 -20.63 -39.74 8.29
C LEU A 32 -19.13 -40.02 8.47
N GLY A 33 -18.38 -38.99 8.83
CA GLY A 33 -16.97 -39.06 9.25
C GLY A 33 -16.76 -38.18 10.48
N PRO A 34 -16.09 -38.66 11.55
CA PRO A 34 -16.05 -37.96 12.82
C PRO A 34 -14.89 -36.97 12.89
N ASP A 35 -15.18 -35.74 13.29
CA ASP A 35 -14.51 -35.09 14.43
C ASP A 35 -15.25 -33.79 14.78
N GLY A 36 -15.63 -33.65 16.05
CA GLY A 36 -16.44 -32.53 16.51
C GLY A 36 -15.63 -31.24 16.63
N VAL A 37 -15.90 -30.27 15.76
CA VAL A 37 -15.59 -28.85 16.00
C VAL A 37 -16.88 -28.07 15.94
N GLU A 38 -17.46 -27.85 17.12
CA GLU A 38 -18.60 -26.96 17.32
C GLU A 38 -18.16 -25.52 16.98
N VAL A 39 -18.60 -25.01 15.82
CA VAL A 39 -18.31 -23.63 15.41
C VAL A 39 -19.22 -22.70 16.23
N VAL A 40 -18.77 -22.39 17.44
CA VAL A 40 -19.40 -21.36 18.29
C VAL A 40 -19.20 -20.01 17.60
N VAL A 41 -20.25 -19.57 16.89
CA VAL A 41 -20.34 -18.22 16.33
C VAL A 41 -20.48 -17.23 17.49
N LEU A 42 -19.34 -16.71 17.94
CA LEU A 42 -19.29 -15.62 18.91
C LEU A 42 -19.75 -14.32 18.23
N GLU A 43 -21.02 -13.96 18.42
CA GLU A 43 -21.54 -12.63 18.10
C GLU A 43 -20.74 -11.56 18.86
N SER A 44 -19.79 -10.92 18.18
CA SER A 44 -19.07 -9.78 18.73
C SER A 44 -19.94 -8.53 18.64
N ARG A 45 -20.81 -8.32 19.63
CA ARG A 45 -21.52 -7.04 19.82
C ARG A 45 -20.54 -5.95 20.21
N ALA A 46 -20.02 -5.23 19.22
CA ALA A 46 -19.22 -4.03 19.43
C ALA A 46 -20.03 -2.96 20.18
N ASN A 47 -19.39 -2.37 21.19
CA ASN A 47 -20.03 -1.50 22.18
C ASN A 47 -20.31 -0.09 21.62
N ALA A 48 -21.56 0.20 21.28
CA ALA A 48 -22.02 1.54 20.92
C ALA A 48 -22.10 2.47 22.15
N LYS A 49 -20.93 2.96 22.61
CA LYS A 49 -20.82 4.03 23.61
C LYS A 49 -19.79 5.08 23.18
N GLY A 50 -20.25 6.06 22.44
CA GLY A 50 -19.55 7.28 22.07
C GLY A 50 -20.48 8.18 21.27
N VAL A 51 -20.46 9.49 21.53
CA VAL A 51 -21.34 10.51 20.91
C VAL A 51 -22.83 10.34 21.27
N ARG A 52 -23.22 10.83 22.45
CA ARG A 52 -24.61 11.13 22.79
C ARG A 52 -24.71 12.34 23.72
N GLU A 53 -24.23 13.46 23.21
CA GLU A 53 -24.46 14.84 23.64
C GLU A 53 -24.26 15.69 22.36
N GLU A 54 -24.89 16.87 22.28
CA GLU A 54 -24.97 17.69 21.05
C GLU A 54 -25.88 17.11 19.93
N ASP A 55 -27.19 17.03 20.20
CA ASP A 55 -28.30 17.32 19.25
C ASP A 55 -29.68 17.07 19.92
N ALA A 56 -29.90 17.73 21.06
CA ALA A 56 -31.14 17.63 21.85
C ALA A 56 -32.01 18.91 21.80
N LEU A 57 -31.79 19.77 20.79
CA LEU A 57 -32.52 21.00 20.58
C LEU A 57 -32.89 21.13 19.09
N LEU A 58 -34.15 21.48 18.82
CA LEU A 58 -34.77 21.69 17.51
C LEU A 58 -35.25 20.42 16.76
N GLU A 59 -36.30 19.77 17.28
CA GLU A 59 -37.61 19.87 16.62
C GLU A 59 -38.76 19.44 17.54
N ASN A 60 -39.82 20.25 17.59
CA ASN A 60 -41.05 19.95 18.31
C ASN A 60 -42.20 20.62 17.54
N GLY A 61 -43.01 19.83 16.81
CA GLY A 61 -44.10 20.37 16.01
C GLY A 61 -44.88 19.36 15.17
N SER A 62 -46.20 19.43 15.27
CA SER A 62 -47.23 18.76 14.42
C SER A 62 -47.62 17.32 14.79
N GLN A 63 -48.91 17.15 15.08
CA GLN A 63 -49.58 15.90 15.51
C GLN A 63 -50.24 15.19 14.32
N SER A 64 -50.54 13.88 14.45
CA SER A 64 -51.93 13.34 14.44
C SER A 64 -51.96 11.79 14.58
N ASN A 65 -53.14 11.22 14.83
CA ASN A 65 -53.36 9.90 15.46
C ASN A 65 -53.82 8.78 14.49
N GLU A 66 -54.02 7.59 15.08
CA GLU A 66 -54.81 6.42 14.61
C GLU A 66 -54.16 5.49 13.56
N SER A 67 -54.34 4.15 13.57
CA SER A 67 -54.45 3.14 14.66
C SER A 67 -54.46 1.72 14.05
N ASP A 68 -54.26 0.70 14.89
CA ASP A 68 -54.46 -0.74 14.68
C ASP A 68 -53.47 -1.56 13.83
N ASP A 69 -53.20 -2.76 14.37
CA ASP A 69 -52.16 -3.70 13.96
C ASP A 69 -52.54 -4.58 12.77
N THR A 70 -51.55 -4.96 11.96
CA THR A 70 -51.47 -6.35 11.47
C THR A 70 -50.02 -6.75 11.22
N SER A 71 -49.60 -7.81 11.88
CA SER A 71 -48.21 -8.31 11.91
C SER A 71 -47.72 -8.81 10.55
N THR A 72 -46.59 -8.29 10.07
CA THR A 72 -45.73 -8.98 9.08
C THR A 72 -44.26 -8.75 9.42
N GLU A 73 -43.41 -9.72 9.12
CA GLU A 73 -42.02 -9.76 9.56
C GLU A 73 -41.16 -8.56 9.12
N ARG A 74 -40.33 -8.08 10.04
CA ARG A 74 -38.96 -7.67 9.73
C ARG A 74 -38.09 -7.78 10.99
N GLY A 75 -37.01 -8.57 10.91
CA GLY A 75 -35.96 -8.51 11.92
C GLY A 75 -35.27 -7.13 11.91
N PRO A 76 -34.38 -6.84 12.88
CA PRO A 76 -33.68 -5.56 12.92
C PRO A 76 -32.90 -5.37 11.61
N GLU A 77 -33.27 -4.37 10.80
CA GLU A 77 -32.49 -4.03 9.61
C GLU A 77 -31.05 -3.68 10.06
N PRO A 78 -30.02 -4.17 9.34
CA PRO A 78 -28.66 -3.78 9.64
C PRO A 78 -28.55 -2.26 9.48
N ALA A 79 -28.07 -1.58 10.52
CA ALA A 79 -27.92 -0.13 10.53
C ALA A 79 -27.17 0.31 9.27
N SER A 80 -27.80 1.17 8.46
CA SER A 80 -27.20 1.68 7.24
C SER A 80 -25.86 2.34 7.59
N PRO A 81 -24.75 2.00 6.90
CA PRO A 81 -23.50 2.72 7.11
C PRO A 81 -23.76 4.18 6.81
N LEU A 82 -23.47 5.06 7.79
CA LEU A 82 -23.67 6.51 7.65
C LEU A 82 -23.04 6.97 6.33
N LYS A 83 -23.87 7.49 5.43
CA LYS A 83 -23.43 7.95 4.12
C LYS A 83 -22.63 9.24 4.29
N GLU A 84 -21.34 9.10 4.62
CA GLU A 84 -20.43 10.24 4.77
C GLU A 84 -20.45 11.08 3.49
N THR A 85 -20.92 12.32 3.62
CA THR A 85 -21.02 13.24 2.49
C THR A 85 -19.61 13.50 1.93
N SER A 86 -19.45 13.51 0.60
CA SER A 86 -18.14 13.71 -0.05
C SER A 86 -17.42 15.00 0.39
N PHE A 87 -18.16 16.01 0.86
CA PHE A 87 -17.64 17.23 1.48
C PHE A 87 -16.97 16.98 2.85
N SER A 88 -17.54 16.13 3.70
CA SER A 88 -16.97 15.75 5.01
C SER A 88 -15.66 14.99 4.82
N ILE A 89 -15.66 13.99 3.91
CA ILE A 89 -14.46 13.24 3.52
C ILE A 89 -13.40 14.19 2.94
N GLY A 90 -13.81 15.13 2.08
CA GLY A 90 -12.91 16.14 1.50
C GLY A 90 -12.23 17.01 2.56
N LEU A 91 -12.98 17.52 3.54
CA LEU A 91 -12.45 18.35 4.63
C LEU A 91 -11.55 17.54 5.58
N GLN A 92 -11.90 16.27 5.86
CA GLN A 92 -11.12 15.36 6.71
C GLN A 92 -9.79 14.97 6.07
N VAL A 93 -9.74 14.81 4.74
CA VAL A 93 -8.51 14.45 4.00
C VAL A 93 -7.65 15.69 3.66
N LEU A 94 -8.21 16.90 3.67
CA LEU A 94 -7.51 18.14 3.29
C LEU A 94 -6.26 18.41 4.14
N PHE A 95 -6.38 18.51 5.48
CA PHE A 95 -5.24 18.84 6.34
C PHE A 95 -4.11 17.80 6.27
N PRO A 96 -4.40 16.49 6.33
CA PRO A 96 -3.34 15.49 6.19
C PRO A 96 -2.74 15.47 4.77
N PHE A 97 -3.53 15.70 3.71
CA PHE A 97 -3.01 15.80 2.34
C PHE A 97 -2.09 17.01 2.16
N LEU A 98 -2.40 18.16 2.76
CA LEU A 98 -1.51 19.32 2.79
C LEU A 98 -0.19 18.99 3.50
N LEU A 99 -0.24 18.32 4.66
CA LEU A 99 0.95 17.88 5.39
C LEU A 99 1.81 16.90 4.56
N ALA A 100 1.17 15.94 3.89
CA ALA A 100 1.82 15.04 2.93
C ALA A 100 2.51 15.82 1.80
N GLY A 101 1.81 16.77 1.19
CA GLY A 101 2.32 17.68 0.16
C GLY A 101 3.58 18.43 0.64
N PHE A 102 3.52 19.11 1.78
CA PHE A 102 4.67 19.82 2.35
C PHE A 102 5.88 18.91 2.59
N GLY A 103 5.67 17.68 3.09
CA GLY A 103 6.75 16.70 3.27
C GLY A 103 7.40 16.29 1.94
N THR A 104 6.61 16.05 0.89
CA THR A 104 7.13 15.71 -0.45
C THR A 104 7.84 16.88 -1.12
N VAL A 105 7.39 18.12 -0.90
CA VAL A 105 8.07 19.34 -1.37
C VAL A 105 9.39 19.55 -0.63
N ALA A 106 9.42 19.34 0.70
CA ALA A 106 10.66 19.38 1.48
C ALA A 106 11.66 18.30 1.03
N ALA A 107 11.17 17.09 0.72
CA ALA A 107 11.97 16.03 0.13
C ALA A 107 12.54 16.44 -1.25
N GLY A 108 11.76 17.13 -2.08
CA GLY A 108 12.21 17.77 -3.33
C GLY A 108 13.32 18.80 -3.13
N MET A 109 13.17 19.69 -2.14
CA MET A 109 14.21 20.68 -1.78
C MET A 109 15.48 20.01 -1.26
N VAL A 110 15.38 18.92 -0.50
CA VAL A 110 16.55 18.14 -0.08
C VAL A 110 17.26 17.55 -1.30
N LEU A 111 16.54 16.95 -2.25
CA LEU A 111 17.13 16.42 -3.48
C LEU A 111 17.84 17.52 -4.30
N ASP A 112 17.24 18.71 -4.38
CA ASP A 112 17.79 19.86 -5.09
C ASP A 112 19.09 20.41 -4.46
N ILE A 113 19.22 20.30 -3.13
CA ILE A 113 20.47 20.63 -2.43
C ILE A 113 21.52 19.53 -2.66
N VAL A 114 21.15 18.25 -2.52
CA VAL A 114 22.11 17.14 -2.54
C VAL A 114 22.59 16.75 -3.93
N GLN A 115 21.83 17.04 -5.01
CA GLN A 115 22.28 16.83 -6.40
C GLN A 115 23.61 17.55 -6.69
N HIS A 116 23.90 18.63 -5.95
CA HIS A 116 25.11 19.43 -6.08
C HIS A 116 26.31 18.86 -5.29
N TRP A 117 26.14 17.80 -4.49
CA TRP A 117 27.22 17.17 -3.73
C TRP A 117 28.06 16.25 -4.61
N ASP A 118 29.34 16.08 -4.26
CA ASP A 118 30.31 15.32 -5.05
C ASP A 118 29.84 13.90 -5.38
N VAL A 119 29.24 13.20 -4.41
CA VAL A 119 28.74 11.83 -4.63
C VAL A 119 27.65 11.76 -5.71
N PHE A 120 26.76 12.75 -5.81
CA PHE A 120 25.72 12.78 -6.85
C PHE A 120 26.28 13.22 -8.23
N LYS A 121 27.39 13.96 -8.25
CA LYS A 121 28.07 14.40 -9.48
C LYS A 121 28.99 13.34 -10.09
N TYR A 122 29.69 12.57 -9.25
CA TYR A 122 30.66 11.56 -9.68
C TYR A 122 30.10 10.13 -9.70
N VAL A 123 28.97 9.89 -9.02
CA VAL A 123 28.24 8.62 -8.98
C VAL A 123 26.78 8.88 -9.28
N THR A 124 26.48 9.25 -10.54
CA THR A 124 25.13 9.69 -10.95
C THR A 124 24.10 8.57 -10.83
N GLU A 125 24.53 7.31 -10.76
CA GLU A 125 23.67 6.15 -10.49
C GLU A 125 22.93 6.25 -9.14
N VAL A 126 23.34 7.14 -8.23
CA VAL A 126 22.59 7.47 -7.01
C VAL A 126 21.23 8.12 -7.34
N PHE A 127 21.10 8.86 -8.45
CA PHE A 127 19.78 9.32 -8.94
C PHE A 127 18.88 8.16 -9.37
N ILE A 128 19.46 7.05 -9.88
CA ILE A 128 18.68 5.86 -10.23
C ILE A 128 18.12 5.18 -8.97
N LEU A 129 18.87 5.20 -7.87
CA LEU A 129 18.42 4.72 -6.56
C LEU A 129 17.30 5.58 -5.94
N VAL A 130 17.23 6.88 -6.24
CA VAL A 130 16.27 7.79 -5.60
C VAL A 130 14.81 7.33 -5.79
N PRO A 131 14.25 7.23 -7.01
CA PRO A 131 12.86 6.78 -7.15
C PRO A 131 12.65 5.31 -6.74
N ALA A 132 13.67 4.44 -6.88
CA ALA A 132 13.61 3.05 -6.45
C ALA A 132 13.38 2.92 -4.93
N LEU A 133 14.12 3.68 -4.12
CA LEU A 133 13.99 3.66 -2.65
C LEU A 133 12.76 4.44 -2.15
N LEU A 134 12.35 5.50 -2.84
CA LEU A 134 11.09 6.20 -2.54
C LEU A 134 9.85 5.34 -2.86
N GLY A 135 9.87 4.63 -3.99
CA GLY A 135 8.84 3.64 -4.35
C GLY A 135 8.80 2.46 -3.37
N LEU A 136 9.97 2.00 -2.88
CA LEU A 136 10.07 0.97 -1.86
C LEU A 136 9.32 1.34 -0.57
N LYS A 137 9.48 2.58 -0.08
CA LYS A 137 8.71 3.09 1.08
C LYS A 137 7.21 3.05 0.81
N GLY A 138 6.76 3.48 -0.38
CA GLY A 138 5.34 3.44 -0.76
C GLY A 138 4.74 2.03 -0.65
N ASN A 139 5.51 1.01 -1.06
CA ASN A 139 5.09 -0.38 -0.99
C ASN A 139 5.14 -0.96 0.43
N LEU A 140 6.23 -0.78 1.18
CA LEU A 140 6.42 -1.44 2.48
C LEU A 140 5.67 -0.75 3.61
N GLU A 141 5.83 0.56 3.77
CA GLU A 141 5.24 1.31 4.87
C GLU A 141 3.72 1.36 4.77
N MET A 142 3.17 1.47 3.56
CA MET A 142 1.71 1.46 3.40
C MET A 142 1.13 0.06 3.56
N THR A 143 1.86 -1.00 3.17
CA THR A 143 1.44 -2.39 3.47
C THR A 143 1.44 -2.66 4.98
N LEU A 144 2.44 -2.14 5.72
CA LEU A 144 2.45 -2.17 7.18
C LEU A 144 1.24 -1.44 7.76
N ALA A 145 1.04 -0.19 7.34
CA ALA A 145 -0.02 0.67 7.84
C ALA A 145 -1.39 0.04 7.62
N SER A 146 -1.67 -0.43 6.40
CA SER A 146 -2.91 -1.12 6.04
C SER A 146 -3.15 -2.37 6.90
N ARG A 147 -2.14 -3.22 7.11
CA ARG A 147 -2.26 -4.43 7.94
C ARG A 147 -2.50 -4.14 9.41
N LEU A 148 -1.71 -3.24 10.00
CA LEU A 148 -1.87 -2.86 11.40
C LEU A 148 -3.18 -2.10 11.62
N SER A 149 -3.61 -1.27 10.69
CA SER A 149 -4.91 -0.58 10.72
C SER A 149 -6.08 -1.57 10.64
N THR A 150 -6.04 -2.51 9.70
CA THR A 150 -7.05 -3.58 9.57
C THR A 150 -7.11 -4.42 10.86
N ALA A 151 -5.95 -4.82 11.39
CA ALA A 151 -5.88 -5.57 12.65
C ALA A 151 -6.35 -4.74 13.87
N ALA A 152 -6.15 -3.43 13.88
CA ALA A 152 -6.65 -2.53 14.92
C ALA A 152 -8.18 -2.39 14.85
N ASN A 153 -8.74 -2.22 13.66
CA ASN A 153 -10.18 -2.05 13.45
C ASN A 153 -10.97 -3.34 13.72
N ILE A 154 -10.38 -4.52 13.50
CA ILE A 154 -10.99 -5.83 13.80
C ILE A 154 -10.78 -6.24 15.28
N GLY A 155 -10.04 -5.47 16.08
CA GLY A 155 -9.79 -5.77 17.50
C GLY A 155 -8.72 -6.84 17.76
N GLN A 156 -7.98 -7.28 16.73
CA GLN A 156 -6.90 -8.27 16.89
C GLN A 156 -5.69 -7.70 17.65
N MET A 157 -5.66 -6.40 17.91
CA MET A 157 -4.60 -5.70 18.65
C MET A 157 -5.00 -5.41 20.11
N ASP A 158 -6.07 -6.01 20.62
CA ASP A 158 -6.64 -5.70 21.95
C ASP A 158 -5.76 -6.17 23.10
N THR A 159 -5.11 -7.33 22.98
CA THR A 159 -4.13 -7.76 23.98
C THR A 159 -2.73 -7.22 23.67
N PRO A 160 -1.94 -6.81 24.69
CA PRO A 160 -0.57 -6.35 24.47
C PRO A 160 0.32 -7.45 23.88
N LYS A 161 0.01 -8.73 24.12
CA LYS A 161 0.75 -9.88 23.58
C LYS A 161 0.57 -10.02 22.07
N GLU A 162 -0.65 -9.86 21.57
CA GLU A 162 -0.95 -9.92 20.13
C GLU A 162 -0.44 -8.68 19.40
N LEU A 163 -0.60 -7.51 20.01
CA LEU A 163 -0.01 -6.24 19.56
C LEU A 163 1.51 -6.39 19.32
N TRP A 164 2.28 -6.81 20.33
CA TRP A 164 3.73 -7.00 20.21
C TRP A 164 4.11 -8.09 19.21
N LYS A 165 3.33 -9.19 19.13
CA LYS A 165 3.55 -10.25 18.14
C LYS A 165 3.38 -9.72 16.72
N MET A 166 2.32 -8.96 16.43
CA MET A 166 2.08 -8.38 15.11
C MET A 166 3.09 -7.30 14.73
N ILE A 167 3.44 -6.41 15.68
CA ILE A 167 4.51 -5.42 15.49
C ILE A 167 5.82 -6.11 15.12
N THR A 168 6.29 -7.05 15.95
CA THR A 168 7.58 -7.73 15.75
C THR A 168 7.61 -8.52 14.44
N GLY A 169 6.50 -9.16 14.07
CA GLY A 169 6.39 -9.88 12.80
C GLY A 169 6.47 -8.97 11.59
N ASN A 170 5.62 -7.93 11.52
CA ASN A 170 5.58 -7.03 10.37
C ASN A 170 6.85 -6.17 10.26
N MET A 171 7.42 -5.71 11.38
CA MET A 171 8.72 -5.04 11.39
C MET A 171 9.81 -5.96 10.82
N ALA A 172 9.88 -7.23 11.25
CA ALA A 172 10.84 -8.18 10.71
C ALA A 172 10.64 -8.44 9.20
N LEU A 173 9.38 -8.56 8.75
CA LEU A 173 9.05 -8.71 7.34
C LEU A 173 9.52 -7.50 6.51
N ILE A 174 9.29 -6.29 7.00
CA ILE A 174 9.76 -5.05 6.36
C ILE A 174 11.28 -5.03 6.28
N GLN A 175 12.01 -5.33 7.36
CA GLN A 175 13.47 -5.37 7.30
C GLN A 175 13.99 -6.39 6.27
N VAL A 176 13.32 -7.55 6.11
CA VAL A 176 13.64 -8.51 5.05
C VAL A 176 13.40 -7.90 3.66
N GLN A 177 12.21 -7.36 3.42
CA GLN A 177 11.86 -6.79 2.12
C GLN A 177 12.73 -5.57 1.78
N ALA A 178 12.99 -4.68 2.73
CA ALA A 178 13.83 -3.50 2.54
C ALA A 178 15.28 -3.87 2.24
N THR A 179 15.86 -4.85 2.95
CA THR A 179 17.23 -5.32 2.70
C THR A 179 17.36 -5.94 1.30
N VAL A 180 16.45 -6.85 0.94
CA VAL A 180 16.48 -7.53 -0.37
C VAL A 180 16.23 -6.55 -1.50
N VAL A 181 15.23 -5.68 -1.38
CA VAL A 181 14.86 -4.77 -2.46
C VAL A 181 15.84 -3.60 -2.57
N GLY A 182 16.44 -3.14 -1.48
CA GLY A 182 17.59 -2.21 -1.52
C GLY A 182 18.80 -2.81 -2.25
N PHE A 183 19.08 -4.10 -2.03
CA PHE A 183 20.12 -4.81 -2.78
C PHE A 183 19.77 -4.93 -4.28
N LEU A 184 18.54 -5.33 -4.61
CA LEU A 184 18.08 -5.41 -6.00
C LEU A 184 18.05 -4.04 -6.71
N ALA A 185 17.67 -2.97 -6.00
CA ALA A 185 17.71 -1.60 -6.51
C ALA A 185 19.15 -1.14 -6.83
N SER A 186 20.13 -1.52 -6.00
CA SER A 186 21.54 -1.24 -6.31
C SER A 186 22.07 -2.01 -7.53
N LEU A 187 21.66 -3.27 -7.69
CA LEU A 187 21.97 -4.05 -8.89
C LEU A 187 21.32 -3.41 -10.14
N ALA A 188 20.06 -3.00 -10.03
CA ALA A 188 19.36 -2.29 -11.11
C ALA A 188 20.04 -0.95 -11.46
N ALA A 189 20.43 -0.15 -10.47
CA ALA A 189 21.16 1.10 -10.67
C ALA A 189 22.50 0.88 -11.38
N VAL A 190 23.28 -0.13 -10.96
CA VAL A 190 24.56 -0.49 -11.62
C VAL A 190 24.34 -0.95 -13.07
N VAL A 191 23.31 -1.76 -13.33
CA VAL A 191 22.99 -2.21 -14.71
C VAL A 191 22.53 -1.04 -15.57
N PHE A 192 21.63 -0.19 -15.06
CA PHE A 192 21.07 0.94 -15.80
C PHE A 192 22.04 2.11 -15.98
N GLY A 193 23.02 2.29 -15.10
CA GLY A 193 24.16 3.22 -15.29
C GLY A 193 25.26 2.66 -16.21
N TRP A 194 25.38 1.33 -16.34
CA TRP A 194 26.38 0.73 -17.23
C TRP A 194 25.95 0.70 -18.71
N ILE A 195 24.68 0.35 -19.00
CA ILE A 195 24.14 0.30 -20.37
C ILE A 195 24.38 1.57 -21.23
N PRO A 196 24.25 2.80 -20.70
CA PRO A 196 24.39 4.05 -21.46
C PRO A 196 25.82 4.57 -21.50
N ASP A 197 26.49 4.61 -20.34
CA ASP A 197 27.79 5.27 -20.16
C ASP A 197 28.98 4.32 -20.34
N GLY A 198 28.75 3.00 -20.33
CA GLY A 198 29.74 1.96 -20.64
C GLY A 198 30.85 1.75 -19.60
N HIS A 199 31.04 2.68 -18.66
CA HIS A 199 32.06 2.63 -17.62
C HIS A 199 31.60 1.84 -16.39
N PHE A 200 32.18 0.65 -16.18
CA PHE A 200 31.93 -0.15 -14.98
C PHE A 200 33.00 0.09 -13.90
N SER A 201 32.64 0.78 -12.83
CA SER A 201 33.48 0.96 -11.63
C SER A 201 33.02 0.05 -10.50
N LEU A 202 33.83 -0.96 -10.14
CA LEU A 202 33.53 -1.84 -9.01
C LEU A 202 33.42 -1.07 -7.69
N ALA A 203 34.19 0.01 -7.54
CA ALA A 203 34.15 0.89 -6.38
C ALA A 203 32.79 1.60 -6.25
N HIS A 204 32.23 2.09 -7.36
CA HIS A 204 30.90 2.70 -7.40
C HIS A 204 29.81 1.65 -7.17
N ALA A 205 29.90 0.48 -7.81
CA ALA A 205 28.94 -0.60 -7.61
C ALA A 205 28.82 -1.04 -6.13
N VAL A 206 29.95 -1.17 -5.43
CA VAL A 206 29.97 -1.51 -4.00
C VAL A 206 29.48 -0.36 -3.13
N LEU A 207 29.81 0.89 -3.47
CA LEU A 207 29.26 2.09 -2.81
C LEU A 207 27.73 2.14 -2.94
N LEU A 208 27.19 2.04 -4.16
CA LEU A 208 25.75 2.03 -4.44
C LEU A 208 25.03 0.91 -3.67
N CYS A 209 25.65 -0.28 -3.59
CA CYS A 209 25.12 -1.40 -2.84
C CYS A 209 25.10 -1.13 -1.32
N ALA A 210 26.22 -0.68 -0.76
CA ALA A 210 26.32 -0.33 0.66
C ALA A 210 25.34 0.77 1.05
N SER A 211 25.29 1.86 0.27
CA SER A 211 24.36 2.97 0.46
C SER A 211 22.91 2.54 0.36
N SER A 212 22.52 1.82 -0.70
CA SER A 212 21.13 1.41 -0.93
C SER A 212 20.64 0.48 0.16
N VAL A 213 21.40 -0.56 0.51
CA VAL A 213 21.00 -1.53 1.54
C VAL A 213 20.95 -0.87 2.92
N ALA A 214 21.96 -0.06 3.29
CA ALA A 214 21.96 0.64 4.57
C ALA A 214 20.82 1.66 4.67
N THR A 215 20.57 2.43 3.61
CA THR A 215 19.47 3.40 3.55
C THR A 215 18.13 2.70 3.64
N ALA A 216 17.88 1.67 2.82
CA ALA A 216 16.63 0.93 2.85
C ALA A 216 16.36 0.33 4.24
N PHE A 217 17.38 -0.27 4.86
CA PHE A 217 17.27 -0.86 6.20
C PHE A 217 16.99 0.19 7.29
N ILE A 218 17.75 1.29 7.32
CA ILE A 218 17.62 2.32 8.36
C ILE A 218 16.34 3.12 8.17
N ALA A 219 16.00 3.51 6.94
CA ALA A 219 14.79 4.26 6.63
C ALA A 219 13.54 3.45 7.02
N SER A 220 13.45 2.19 6.62
CA SER A 220 12.31 1.33 6.97
C SER A 220 12.22 1.00 8.46
N LEU A 221 13.36 0.86 9.16
CA LEU A 221 13.36 0.70 10.62
C LEU A 221 12.82 1.95 11.32
N VAL A 222 13.29 3.14 10.92
CA VAL A 222 12.88 4.43 11.50
C VAL A 222 11.41 4.73 11.18
N LEU A 223 11.01 4.57 9.92
CA LEU A 223 9.65 4.83 9.45
C LEU A 223 8.68 3.82 10.06
N GLY A 224 8.96 2.53 10.01
CA GLY A 224 8.13 1.51 10.62
C GLY A 224 7.89 1.77 12.12
N MET A 225 8.91 2.21 12.86
CA MET A 225 8.78 2.58 14.28
C MET A 225 7.91 3.83 14.49
N ILE A 226 8.06 4.86 13.65
CA ILE A 226 7.17 6.05 13.66
C ILE A 226 5.73 5.61 13.36
N MET A 227 5.53 4.78 12.34
CA MET A 227 4.22 4.30 11.89
C MET A 227 3.50 3.47 12.94
N ILE A 228 4.19 2.54 13.59
CA ILE A 228 3.67 1.80 14.75
C ILE A 228 3.25 2.76 15.87
N GLY A 229 4.09 3.76 16.17
CA GLY A 229 3.80 4.78 17.17
C GLY A 229 2.53 5.59 16.86
N VAL A 230 2.39 6.04 15.60
CA VAL A 230 1.20 6.75 15.11
C VAL A 230 -0.05 5.87 15.23
N ILE A 231 -0.02 4.62 14.76
CA ILE A 231 -1.19 3.73 14.77
C ILE A 231 -1.67 3.45 16.20
N ILE A 232 -0.75 3.18 17.13
CA ILE A 232 -1.08 2.99 18.56
C ILE A 232 -1.60 4.31 19.17
N GLY A 233 -1.02 5.45 18.79
CA GLY A 233 -1.42 6.78 19.24
C GLY A 233 -2.85 7.15 18.80
N SER A 234 -3.14 7.06 17.50
CA SER A 234 -4.46 7.30 16.91
C SER A 234 -5.53 6.45 17.58
N ARG A 235 -5.24 5.14 17.78
CA ARG A 235 -6.14 4.23 18.48
C ARG A 235 -6.45 4.67 19.92
N LYS A 236 -5.45 5.13 20.68
CA LYS A 236 -5.66 5.67 22.04
C LYS A 236 -6.51 6.95 22.07
N MET A 237 -6.53 7.70 20.97
CA MET A 237 -7.34 8.92 20.81
C MET A 237 -8.70 8.67 20.15
N GLY A 238 -9.05 7.41 19.83
CA GLY A 238 -10.30 7.07 19.13
C GLY A 238 -10.35 7.51 17.66
N ILE A 239 -9.23 7.93 17.07
CA ILE A 239 -9.13 8.36 15.68
C ILE A 239 -8.76 7.15 14.82
N ASN A 240 -9.44 6.97 13.68
CA ASN A 240 -9.09 5.92 12.72
C ASN A 240 -7.61 6.08 12.29
N PRO A 241 -6.75 5.06 12.51
CA PRO A 241 -5.33 5.16 12.19
C PRO A 241 -5.04 5.43 10.72
N ASP A 242 -5.88 4.99 9.76
CA ASP A 242 -5.66 5.25 8.32
C ASP A 242 -5.59 6.76 8.00
N ASN A 243 -6.40 7.57 8.70
CA ASN A 243 -6.52 9.01 8.46
C ASN A 243 -5.31 9.81 8.97
N VAL A 244 -4.46 9.22 9.81
CA VAL A 244 -3.28 9.88 10.42
C VAL A 244 -1.97 9.21 10.00
N ALA A 245 -1.95 7.87 9.94
CA ALA A 245 -0.78 7.08 9.57
C ALA A 245 -0.37 7.32 8.12
N THR A 246 -1.29 7.19 7.17
CA THR A 246 -0.96 7.28 5.73
C THR A 246 -0.36 8.65 5.33
N PRO A 247 -0.87 9.79 5.83
CA PRO A 247 -0.31 11.11 5.53
C PRO A 247 1.03 11.40 6.23
N ILE A 248 1.27 10.83 7.42
CA ILE A 248 2.58 10.88 8.09
C ILE A 248 3.60 9.99 7.35
N ALA A 249 3.20 8.80 6.90
CA ALA A 249 4.01 7.94 6.03
C ALA A 249 4.40 8.67 4.74
N ALA A 250 3.43 9.34 4.11
CA ALA A 250 3.62 10.11 2.89
C ALA A 250 4.67 11.21 3.07
N SER A 251 4.46 12.10 4.06
CA SER A 251 5.31 13.27 4.34
C SER A 251 6.72 12.92 4.82
N LEU A 252 6.83 12.10 5.87
CA LEU A 252 8.13 11.80 6.48
C LEU A 252 8.92 10.76 5.69
N GLY A 253 8.25 9.83 5.02
CA GLY A 253 8.91 8.71 4.35
C GLY A 253 9.84 9.14 3.23
N ASP A 254 9.41 10.07 2.38
CA ASP A 254 10.25 10.52 1.26
C ASP A 254 11.42 11.37 1.77
N LEU A 255 11.16 12.24 2.74
CA LEU A 255 12.17 13.12 3.35
C LEU A 255 13.25 12.32 4.10
N ILE A 256 12.85 11.37 4.95
CA ILE A 256 13.78 10.53 5.73
C ILE A 256 14.61 9.64 4.78
N THR A 257 13.97 9.03 3.77
CA THR A 257 14.67 8.15 2.82
C THR A 257 15.70 8.92 2.00
N LEU A 258 15.39 10.12 1.49
CA LEU A 258 16.35 10.96 0.77
C LEU A 258 17.47 11.47 1.66
N ALA A 259 17.15 11.95 2.87
CA ALA A 259 18.15 12.45 3.80
C ALA A 259 19.15 11.35 4.20
N LEU A 260 18.66 10.13 4.46
CA LEU A 260 19.49 8.96 4.74
C LEU A 260 20.30 8.54 3.50
N LEU A 261 19.69 8.45 2.31
CA LEU A 261 20.40 8.10 1.07
C LEU A 261 21.57 9.05 0.83
N SER A 262 21.32 10.35 0.94
CA SER A 262 22.29 11.40 0.67
C SER A 262 23.41 11.41 1.71
N GLY A 263 23.06 11.35 3.00
CA GLY A 263 24.02 11.35 4.10
C GLY A 263 24.89 10.09 4.13
N ILE A 264 24.30 8.91 3.94
CA ILE A 264 25.02 7.63 3.89
C ILE A 264 25.92 7.59 2.66
N SER A 265 25.39 7.92 1.46
CA SER A 265 26.19 7.89 0.23
C SER A 265 27.37 8.86 0.30
N TRP A 266 27.17 10.08 0.80
CA TRP A 266 28.24 11.06 0.98
C TRP A 266 29.30 10.61 2.00
N GLY A 267 28.88 10.02 3.12
CA GLY A 267 29.80 9.48 4.13
C GLY A 267 30.65 8.32 3.60
N LEU A 268 30.01 7.37 2.92
CA LEU A 268 30.66 6.21 2.30
C LEU A 268 31.52 6.59 1.08
N TYR A 269 31.16 7.65 0.35
CA TYR A 269 31.96 8.19 -0.75
C TYR A 269 33.26 8.83 -0.24
N LYS A 270 33.21 9.60 0.86
CA LYS A 270 34.41 10.19 1.47
C LYS A 270 35.43 9.16 1.97
N GLU A 271 34.95 8.01 2.43
CA GLU A 271 35.80 6.92 2.89
C GLU A 271 36.28 6.00 1.74
N LEU A 272 35.77 6.17 0.51
CA LEU A 272 36.06 5.31 -0.63
C LEU A 272 37.55 5.27 -0.99
N GLU A 273 38.21 6.43 -1.04
CA GLU A 273 39.64 6.54 -1.38
C GLU A 273 40.55 6.12 -0.22
N SER A 274 40.16 6.40 1.02
CA SER A 274 41.00 6.13 2.20
C SER A 274 40.88 4.70 2.71
N LYS A 275 39.67 4.13 2.68
CA LYS A 275 39.32 2.86 3.32
C LYS A 275 38.33 2.05 2.48
N ALA A 276 38.78 1.60 1.30
CA ALA A 276 37.97 0.81 0.36
C ALA A 276 37.25 -0.43 0.95
N TYR A 277 37.67 -0.94 2.12
CA TYR A 277 37.00 -2.03 2.84
C TYR A 277 35.73 -1.61 3.61
N VAL A 278 35.48 -0.31 3.82
CA VAL A 278 34.32 0.19 4.59
C VAL A 278 33.00 -0.14 3.89
N ASN A 279 32.89 0.14 2.58
CA ASN A 279 31.65 -0.10 1.84
C ASN A 279 31.28 -1.60 1.76
N PRO A 280 32.21 -2.54 1.44
CA PRO A 280 31.97 -3.97 1.59
C PRO A 280 31.51 -4.36 3.00
N LEU A 281 32.13 -3.82 4.05
CA LEU A 281 31.85 -4.17 5.44
C LEU A 281 30.46 -3.68 5.87
N VAL A 282 30.07 -2.46 5.48
CA VAL A 282 28.72 -1.91 5.72
C VAL A 282 27.65 -2.74 5.00
N CYS A 283 27.88 -3.07 3.71
CA CYS A 283 26.99 -3.93 2.95
C CYS A 283 26.85 -5.33 3.57
N ALA A 284 27.97 -5.97 3.90
CA ALA A 284 28.01 -7.28 4.55
C ALA A 284 27.33 -7.28 5.92
N PHE A 285 27.48 -6.21 6.72
CA PHE A 285 26.80 -6.05 8.00
C PHE A 285 25.28 -6.11 7.82
N PHE A 286 24.68 -5.26 6.98
CA PHE A 286 23.22 -5.26 6.81
C PHE A 286 22.70 -6.55 6.17
N ILE A 287 23.41 -7.13 5.19
CA ILE A 287 23.05 -8.44 4.61
C ILE A 287 23.13 -9.55 5.68
N SER A 288 24.09 -9.51 6.61
CA SER A 288 24.20 -10.51 7.68
C SER A 288 23.03 -10.50 8.68
N LEU A 289 22.29 -9.39 8.77
CA LEU A 289 21.07 -9.30 9.58
C LEU A 289 19.86 -9.97 8.91
N LEU A 290 19.87 -10.12 7.58
CA LEU A 290 18.79 -10.74 6.81
C LEU A 290 18.28 -12.08 7.39
N PRO A 291 19.13 -13.11 7.66
CA PRO A 291 18.66 -14.38 8.20
C PRO A 291 17.97 -14.24 9.57
N ILE A 292 18.38 -13.29 10.41
CA ILE A 292 17.76 -13.04 11.71
C ILE A 292 16.30 -12.57 11.50
N TRP A 293 16.11 -11.58 10.63
CA TRP A 293 14.78 -11.06 10.30
C TRP A 293 13.90 -12.08 9.58
N VAL A 294 14.46 -12.90 8.67
CA VAL A 294 13.75 -14.01 8.03
C VAL A 294 13.24 -15.03 9.06
N ILE A 295 14.06 -15.39 10.06
CA ILE A 295 13.67 -16.33 11.12
C ILE A 295 12.54 -15.73 11.98
N ILE A 296 12.62 -14.44 12.33
CA ILE A 296 11.58 -13.76 13.12
C ILE A 296 10.26 -13.67 12.32
N ALA A 297 10.31 -13.21 11.06
CA ALA A 297 9.15 -13.10 10.18
C ALA A 297 8.50 -14.46 9.90
N LYS A 298 9.29 -15.53 9.74
CA LYS A 298 8.80 -16.90 9.52
C LYS A 298 8.12 -17.52 10.75
N ARG A 299 8.50 -17.10 11.97
CA ARG A 299 7.91 -17.58 13.23
C ARG A 299 6.51 -17.00 13.50
N ASN A 300 6.18 -15.82 12.97
CA ASN A 300 4.83 -15.26 13.08
C ASN A 300 3.94 -15.76 11.93
N SER A 301 2.81 -16.38 12.26
CA SER A 301 1.82 -16.89 11.30
C SER A 301 1.31 -15.82 10.33
N ALA A 302 1.10 -14.58 10.79
CA ALA A 302 0.55 -13.49 9.99
C ALA A 302 1.52 -13.00 8.90
N THR A 303 2.83 -13.06 9.15
CA THR A 303 3.87 -12.71 8.16
C THR A 303 4.41 -13.93 7.41
N ARG A 304 4.15 -15.14 7.94
CA ARG A 304 4.22 -16.47 7.31
C ARG A 304 4.03 -16.42 5.80
N GLU A 305 2.80 -16.15 5.40
CA GLU A 305 2.34 -16.24 4.02
C GLU A 305 2.98 -15.17 3.13
N VAL A 306 2.97 -13.91 3.59
CA VAL A 306 3.50 -12.76 2.84
C VAL A 306 4.99 -12.89 2.54
N LEU A 307 5.77 -13.47 3.47
CA LEU A 307 7.19 -13.72 3.26
C LEU A 307 7.48 -14.63 2.06
N TYR A 308 6.48 -15.39 1.58
CA TYR A 308 6.59 -16.24 0.40
C TYR A 308 5.82 -15.68 -0.82
N SER A 309 4.63 -15.09 -0.64
CA SER A 309 3.80 -14.60 -1.76
C SER A 309 4.04 -13.14 -2.15
N GLY A 310 4.58 -12.30 -1.25
CA GLY A 310 4.64 -10.85 -1.41
C GLY A 310 5.74 -10.30 -2.34
N TRP A 311 6.51 -11.16 -3.01
CA TRP A 311 7.70 -10.74 -3.77
C TRP A 311 7.39 -10.18 -5.15
N GLU A 312 6.45 -10.77 -5.89
CA GLU A 312 6.16 -10.40 -7.28
C GLU A 312 5.74 -8.91 -7.41
N PRO A 313 4.75 -8.39 -6.65
CA PRO A 313 4.38 -6.98 -6.74
C PRO A 313 5.52 -6.04 -6.36
N VAL A 314 6.31 -6.40 -5.34
CA VAL A 314 7.39 -5.57 -4.80
C VAL A 314 8.58 -5.49 -5.76
N ILE A 315 8.95 -6.59 -6.41
CA ILE A 315 10.03 -6.64 -7.41
C ILE A 315 9.61 -5.91 -8.68
N ILE A 316 8.37 -6.10 -9.16
CA ILE A 316 7.84 -5.38 -10.32
C ILE A 316 7.81 -3.87 -10.06
N ALA A 317 7.31 -3.44 -8.90
CA ALA A 317 7.28 -2.03 -8.54
C ALA A 317 8.69 -1.42 -8.44
N MET A 318 9.66 -2.13 -7.83
CA MET A 318 11.05 -1.67 -7.80
C MET A 318 11.65 -1.53 -9.21
N ALA A 319 11.38 -2.47 -10.11
CA ALA A 319 11.86 -2.41 -11.48
C ALA A 319 11.29 -1.18 -12.23
N ILE A 320 9.99 -0.92 -12.09
CA ILE A 320 9.33 0.28 -12.65
C ILE A 320 9.94 1.56 -12.06
N SER A 321 10.10 1.63 -10.73
CA SER A 321 10.70 2.79 -10.06
C SER A 321 12.16 3.01 -10.47
N SER A 322 12.93 1.95 -10.73
CA SER A 322 14.32 2.06 -11.20
C SER A 322 14.41 2.61 -12.62
N VAL A 323 13.44 2.31 -13.50
CA VAL A 323 13.32 2.98 -14.81
C VAL A 323 12.99 4.47 -14.63
N GLY A 324 12.14 4.82 -13.66
CA GLY A 324 11.92 6.23 -13.28
C GLY A 324 13.20 6.92 -12.78
N GLY A 325 14.05 6.20 -12.05
CA GLY A 325 15.38 6.65 -11.64
C GLY A 325 16.34 6.90 -12.81
N LEU A 326 16.30 6.04 -13.83
CA LEU A 326 17.09 6.24 -15.05
C LEU A 326 16.65 7.47 -15.86
N ILE A 327 15.34 7.77 -15.86
CA ILE A 327 14.81 9.01 -16.45
C ILE A 327 15.28 10.22 -15.63
N LEU A 328 15.25 10.13 -14.29
CA LEU A 328 15.72 11.21 -13.42
C LEU A 328 17.19 11.56 -13.68
N ASP A 329 18.08 10.55 -13.67
CA ASP A 329 19.52 10.66 -13.94
C ASP A 329 19.81 11.47 -15.21
N ARG A 330 19.17 11.13 -16.33
CA ARG A 330 19.31 11.86 -17.61
C ARG A 330 18.72 13.25 -17.58
N THR A 331 17.59 13.43 -16.90
CA THR A 331 16.91 14.73 -16.83
C THR A 331 17.70 15.72 -15.97
N VAL A 332 18.34 15.28 -14.88
CA VAL A 332 19.20 16.13 -14.04
C VAL A 332 20.53 16.45 -14.73
N SER A 333 21.02 15.55 -15.58
CA SER A 333 22.26 15.74 -16.34
C SER A 333 22.13 16.70 -17.54
N ASP A 334 20.91 16.95 -18.03
CA ASP A 334 20.65 17.86 -19.15
C ASP A 334 20.36 19.30 -18.66
N PRO A 335 21.19 20.30 -19.02
CA PRO A 335 20.99 21.70 -18.64
C PRO A 335 19.63 22.30 -19.02
N ASN A 336 18.95 21.75 -20.04
CA ASN A 336 17.63 22.21 -20.47
C ASN A 336 16.51 21.89 -19.47
N PHE A 337 16.75 20.96 -18.54
CA PHE A 337 15.78 20.48 -17.56
C PHE A 337 16.16 20.80 -16.11
N ALA A 338 16.97 21.85 -15.91
CA ALA A 338 17.36 22.36 -14.59
C ALA A 338 16.14 22.56 -13.67
N GLY A 339 16.20 21.98 -12.47
CA GLY A 339 15.12 22.02 -11.46
C GLY A 339 14.18 20.79 -11.44
N MET A 340 14.29 19.86 -12.39
CA MET A 340 13.47 18.62 -12.40
C MET A 340 13.69 17.71 -11.19
N ALA A 341 14.82 17.82 -10.50
CA ALA A 341 15.08 17.16 -9.22
C ALA A 341 14.01 17.48 -8.16
N VAL A 342 13.65 18.76 -8.00
CA VAL A 342 12.65 19.23 -7.01
C VAL A 342 11.30 18.52 -7.20
N PHE A 343 10.88 18.33 -8.45
CA PHE A 343 9.58 17.77 -8.77
C PHE A 343 9.49 16.26 -8.55
N THR A 344 10.61 15.54 -8.51
CA THR A 344 10.56 14.07 -8.50
C THR A 344 9.95 13.48 -7.22
N PRO A 345 10.33 13.92 -6.00
CA PRO A 345 9.65 13.49 -4.78
C PRO A 345 8.19 13.94 -4.71
N VAL A 346 7.83 15.05 -5.34
CA VAL A 346 6.43 15.52 -5.43
C VAL A 346 5.61 14.63 -6.37
N ILE A 347 6.13 14.27 -7.55
CA ILE A 347 5.46 13.37 -8.52
C ILE A 347 5.28 11.99 -7.90
N ASN A 348 6.35 11.40 -7.34
CA ASN A 348 6.30 10.10 -6.69
C ASN A 348 5.39 10.12 -5.45
N GLY A 349 5.52 11.14 -4.61
CA GLY A 349 4.80 11.26 -3.35
C GLY A 349 3.31 11.57 -3.54
N VAL A 350 2.95 12.58 -4.32
CA VAL A 350 1.54 12.94 -4.51
C VAL A 350 0.81 11.87 -5.33
N GLY A 351 1.40 11.40 -6.43
CA GLY A 351 0.78 10.38 -7.29
C GLY A 351 0.74 9.00 -6.63
N GLY A 352 1.90 8.51 -6.17
CA GLY A 352 2.04 7.17 -5.62
C GLY A 352 1.29 6.96 -4.31
N ASN A 353 1.43 7.88 -3.34
CA ASN A 353 0.74 7.72 -2.06
C ASN A 353 -0.80 7.81 -2.23
N LEU A 354 -1.33 8.63 -3.16
CA LEU A 354 -2.78 8.74 -3.40
C LEU A 354 -3.37 7.44 -3.95
N VAL A 355 -2.75 6.86 -4.98
CA VAL A 355 -3.20 5.57 -5.56
C VAL A 355 -3.17 4.47 -4.49
N ALA A 356 -2.14 4.45 -3.65
CA ALA A 356 -2.01 3.45 -2.60
C ALA A 356 -3.01 3.66 -1.44
N VAL A 357 -3.34 4.91 -1.06
CA VAL A 357 -4.46 5.23 -0.14
C VAL A 357 -5.78 4.68 -0.69
N GLN A 358 -6.05 4.93 -1.97
CA GLN A 358 -7.28 4.46 -2.63
C GLN A 358 -7.34 2.93 -2.66
N ALA A 359 -6.22 2.26 -2.98
CA ALA A 359 -6.12 0.80 -2.95
C ALA A 359 -6.35 0.23 -1.53
N SER A 360 -5.77 0.85 -0.49
CA SER A 360 -5.98 0.46 0.91
C SER A 360 -7.46 0.57 1.30
N ARG A 361 -8.12 1.69 1.00
CA ARG A 361 -9.56 1.89 1.28
C ARG A 361 -10.44 0.86 0.57
N ILE A 362 -10.16 0.54 -0.70
CA ILE A 362 -10.87 -0.51 -1.45
C ILE A 362 -10.64 -1.88 -0.81
N SER A 363 -9.40 -2.21 -0.44
CA SER A 363 -9.04 -3.47 0.22
C SER A 363 -9.78 -3.65 1.55
N THR A 364 -9.75 -2.62 2.43
CA THR A 364 -10.45 -2.64 3.71
C THR A 364 -11.96 -2.75 3.53
N TYR A 365 -12.56 -2.01 2.57
CA TYR A 365 -13.97 -2.13 2.25
C TYR A 365 -14.36 -3.55 1.80
N LEU A 366 -13.59 -4.15 0.88
CA LEU A 366 -13.85 -5.52 0.42
C LEU A 366 -13.70 -6.55 1.54
N HIS A 367 -12.69 -6.40 2.41
CA HIS A 367 -12.46 -7.29 3.54
C HIS A 367 -13.55 -7.20 4.61
N MET A 368 -14.19 -6.04 4.79
CA MET A 368 -15.33 -5.86 5.69
C MET A 368 -16.68 -6.27 5.05
N SER A 369 -16.78 -6.29 3.73
CA SER A 369 -18.07 -6.44 3.01
C SER A 369 -18.35 -7.83 2.47
N GLY A 370 -17.43 -8.80 2.57
CA GLY A 370 -17.65 -10.14 2.02
C GLY A 370 -16.63 -11.19 2.46
N VAL A 371 -17.03 -12.46 2.35
CA VAL A 371 -16.17 -13.63 2.60
C VAL A 371 -15.29 -13.87 1.37
N PRO A 372 -14.00 -14.24 1.51
CA PRO A 372 -13.13 -14.51 0.36
C PRO A 372 -13.69 -15.58 -0.57
N GLY A 373 -13.99 -15.20 -1.81
CA GLY A 373 -14.55 -16.09 -2.84
C GLY A 373 -15.99 -15.75 -3.25
N ASP A 374 -16.77 -15.15 -2.35
CA ASP A 374 -18.12 -14.66 -2.68
C ASP A 374 -18.07 -13.20 -3.14
N SER A 375 -18.70 -12.91 -4.28
CA SER A 375 -18.99 -11.54 -4.66
C SER A 375 -20.07 -11.00 -3.71
N PRO A 376 -19.85 -9.89 -2.99
CA PRO A 376 -20.93 -9.27 -2.21
C PRO A 376 -22.08 -8.95 -3.16
N GLY A 377 -23.25 -9.57 -2.91
CA GLY A 377 -24.36 -9.67 -3.88
C GLY A 377 -24.97 -8.35 -4.35
N ALA A 378 -24.55 -7.22 -3.79
CA ALA A 378 -24.97 -5.86 -4.14
C ALA A 378 -23.80 -4.90 -4.45
N GLY A 379 -22.57 -5.40 -4.65
CA GLY A 379 -21.41 -4.58 -5.02
C GLY A 379 -21.43 -4.11 -6.49
N PRO A 380 -20.98 -2.88 -6.82
CA PRO A 380 -20.94 -2.42 -8.21
C PRO A 380 -20.02 -3.30 -9.08
N ARG A 381 -20.57 -3.93 -10.14
CA ARG A 381 -19.84 -4.82 -11.07
C ARG A 381 -18.84 -4.10 -12.00
N ARG A 382 -18.37 -2.91 -11.63
CA ARG A 382 -17.35 -2.14 -12.34
C ARG A 382 -16.35 -1.62 -11.31
N CYS A 383 -15.06 -1.81 -11.58
CA CYS A 383 -14.02 -0.98 -10.98
C CYS A 383 -14.42 0.49 -11.23
N PRO A 384 -14.60 1.31 -10.19
CA PRO A 384 -14.98 2.70 -10.39
C PRO A 384 -13.85 3.40 -11.14
N SER A 385 -14.19 3.98 -12.29
CA SER A 385 -13.28 4.83 -13.05
C SER A 385 -12.77 5.98 -12.16
N PRO A 386 -11.56 6.54 -12.41
CA PRO A 386 -11.05 7.66 -11.63
C PRO A 386 -12.06 8.81 -11.55
N CYS A 387 -12.72 9.16 -12.66
CA CYS A 387 -13.76 10.17 -12.68
C CYS A 387 -14.98 9.80 -11.81
N SER A 388 -15.47 8.56 -11.84
CA SER A 388 -16.58 8.17 -10.95
C SER A 388 -16.19 8.14 -9.47
N THR A 389 -14.92 7.88 -9.12
CA THR A 389 -14.47 7.94 -7.72
C THR A 389 -14.34 9.39 -7.24
N PHE A 390 -13.88 10.32 -8.10
CA PHE A 390 -13.71 11.72 -7.75
C PHE A 390 -14.99 12.57 -7.86
N PHE A 391 -15.98 12.15 -8.66
CA PHE A 391 -17.21 12.93 -8.93
C PHE A 391 -18.52 12.23 -8.53
N SER A 392 -18.49 11.16 -7.73
CA SER A 392 -19.73 10.61 -7.14
C SER A 392 -20.16 11.38 -5.90
N SER A 393 -21.43 11.81 -5.90
CA SER A 393 -22.17 12.34 -4.74
C SER A 393 -22.93 11.25 -3.95
#